data_AF-A0AA92WDI5-F1
#
_entry.id   AF-A0AA92WDI5-F1
#
_cell.length_a   1.000
_cell.length_b   1.000
_cell.length_c   1.000
_cell.angle_alpha   90.00
_cell.angle_beta   90.00
_cell.angle_gamma   90.00
#
_symmetry.space_group_name_H-M   'P 1'
#
loop_
_entity.id
_entity.type
_entity.pdbx_description
1 polymer ?
#
loop_
_entity_poly.entity_id
_entity_poly.type
_entity_poly.pdbx_seq_one_letter_code
_entity_poly.pdbx_strand_id
1 'polypeptide(L)'
;MVDDSQIVLYQPDESISLHVRIDEAFNTVWLSLDQMAELFGRDRSVIGKHVRTIFNEGELQKESVWAKFAYTASDGKTYQVDYYNLDVIISVGYRVKSVQGTKFRIWATS
;
A
#
# COMPACT_ATOMS: atom_id res chain seq x y z
N MET A 1 -19.60 -8.04 12.32
CA MET A 1 -18.46 -8.97 12.27
C MET A 1 -17.57 -8.44 11.17
N VAL A 2 -16.44 -7.83 11.55
CA VAL A 2 -15.45 -7.34 10.58
C VAL A 2 -14.45 -8.47 10.50
N ASP A 3 -14.56 -9.29 9.46
CA ASP A 3 -13.74 -10.47 9.26
C ASP A 3 -12.25 -10.10 9.34
N ASP A 4 -11.52 -10.95 10.07
CA ASP A 4 -10.08 -10.96 10.27
C ASP A 4 -9.33 -10.74 8.94
N SER A 5 -9.06 -9.47 8.61
CA SER A 5 -8.04 -9.15 7.61
C SER A 5 -6.73 -9.75 8.12
N GLN A 6 -6.32 -10.87 7.53
CA GLN A 6 -5.03 -11.47 7.81
C GLN A 6 -3.95 -10.41 7.60
N ILE A 7 -3.30 -10.04 8.70
CA ILE A 7 -2.19 -9.12 8.71
C ILE A 7 -0.96 -9.93 8.35
N VAL A 8 -0.57 -9.92 7.08
CA VAL A 8 0.69 -10.53 6.68
C VAL A 8 1.83 -9.58 6.98
N LEU A 9 2.80 -10.08 7.75
CA LEU A 9 4.00 -9.35 8.08
C LEU A 9 4.96 -9.44 6.88
N TYR A 10 5.10 -8.38 6.10
CA TYR A 10 6.16 -8.31 5.09
C TYR A 10 7.49 -8.03 5.79
N GLN A 11 8.28 -9.08 6.05
CA GLN A 11 9.63 -9.02 6.63
C GLN A 11 10.67 -9.52 5.62
N PRO A 12 11.23 -8.64 4.77
CA PRO A 12 12.27 -9.06 3.84
C PRO A 12 13.64 -9.31 4.51
N ASP A 13 13.83 -8.89 5.77
CA ASP A 13 15.10 -9.04 6.53
C ASP A 13 14.89 -8.79 8.04
N GLU A 14 13.77 -9.24 8.63
CA GLU A 14 13.38 -9.02 10.04
C GLU A 14 13.23 -7.54 10.51
N SER A 15 13.60 -6.57 9.68
CA SER A 15 13.80 -5.16 10.08
C SER A 15 12.57 -4.25 9.89
N ILE A 16 11.59 -4.67 9.08
CA ILE A 16 10.38 -3.89 8.78
C ILE A 16 9.18 -4.79 9.02
N SER A 17 8.25 -4.37 9.87
CA SER A 17 7.01 -5.08 10.17
C SER A 17 5.82 -4.26 9.70
N LEU A 18 5.45 -4.43 8.42
CA LEU A 18 4.31 -3.71 7.86
C LEU A 18 3.01 -4.49 8.08
N HIS A 19 1.99 -3.84 8.64
CA HIS A 19 0.67 -4.45 8.80
C HIS A 19 -0.12 -4.34 7.48
N VAL A 20 -0.09 -5.36 6.64
CA VAL A 20 -0.77 -5.30 5.33
C VAL A 20 -2.16 -5.90 5.43
N ARG A 21 -3.15 -5.32 4.74
CA ARG A 21 -4.47 -5.95 4.61
C ARG A 21 -4.45 -6.84 3.37
N ILE A 22 -4.74 -8.12 3.54
CA ILE A 22 -4.98 -9.04 2.44
C ILE A 22 -6.48 -9.16 2.21
N ASP A 23 -6.86 -9.07 0.94
CA ASP A 23 -8.18 -9.47 0.48
C ASP A 23 -8.06 -10.86 -0.15
N GLU A 24 -8.57 -11.89 0.56
CA GLU A 24 -8.57 -13.28 0.08
C GLU A 24 -9.40 -13.48 -1.19
N ALA A 25 -10.44 -12.66 -1.42
CA ALA A 25 -11.28 -12.77 -2.60
C ALA A 25 -10.57 -12.26 -3.87
N PHE A 26 -9.68 -11.29 -3.72
CA PHE A 26 -8.92 -10.70 -4.83
C PHE A 26 -7.43 -11.10 -4.83
N ASN A 27 -7.00 -11.93 -3.88
CA ASN A 27 -5.61 -12.36 -3.68
C ASN A 27 -4.61 -11.19 -3.79
N THR A 28 -5.00 -10.04 -3.23
CA THR A 28 -4.26 -8.77 -3.38
C THR A 28 -4.00 -8.14 -2.03
N VAL A 29 -2.99 -7.28 -2.00
CA VAL A 29 -2.54 -6.56 -0.81
C VAL A 29 -2.94 -5.11 -0.94
N TRP A 30 -3.48 -4.55 0.14
CA TRP A 30 -3.88 -3.15 0.24
C TRP A 30 -3.00 -2.39 1.21
N LEU A 31 -2.39 -1.30 0.75
CA LEU A 31 -1.59 -0.39 1.58
C LEU A 31 -2.09 1.05 1.49
N SER A 32 -2.03 1.76 2.62
CA SER A 32 -2.24 3.21 2.66
C SER A 32 -0.97 3.97 2.22
N LEU A 33 -1.10 5.28 1.98
CA LEU A 33 0.06 6.15 1.69
C LEU A 33 1.12 6.09 2.79
N ASP A 34 0.68 6.03 4.05
CA ASP A 34 1.55 6.00 5.22
C ASP A 34 2.31 4.67 5.30
N GLN A 35 1.65 3.56 4.97
CA GLN A 35 2.29 2.24 4.91
C GLN A 35 3.28 2.13 3.75
N MET A 36 2.95 2.69 2.59
CA MET A 36 3.89 2.77 1.47
C MET A 36 5.09 3.68 1.78
N ALA A 37 4.88 4.75 2.54
CA ALA A 37 5.95 5.65 3.00
C ALA A 37 6.95 4.90 3.89
N GLU A 38 6.45 4.11 4.83
CA GLU A 38 7.26 3.24 5.69
C GLU A 38 7.98 2.14 4.88
N LEU A 39 7.24 1.44 4.02
CA LEU A 39 7.77 0.38 3.16
C LEU A 39 8.94 0.86 2.28
N PHE A 40 8.79 2.03 1.65
CA PHE A 40 9.79 2.55 0.72
C PHE A 40 10.81 3.50 1.36
N GLY A 41 10.65 3.83 2.64
CA GLY A 41 11.50 4.77 3.37
C GLY A 41 11.47 6.18 2.78
N ARG A 42 10.28 6.67 2.42
CA ARG A 42 10.07 7.99 1.79
C ARG A 42 8.96 8.74 2.47
N ASP A 43 8.98 10.07 2.35
CA ASP A 43 7.89 10.90 2.85
C ASP A 43 6.55 10.56 2.19
N ARG A 44 5.48 10.58 3.00
CA ARG A 44 4.09 10.40 2.57
C ARG A 44 3.72 11.32 1.40
N SER A 45 4.24 12.56 1.39
CA SER A 45 4.01 13.52 0.31
C SER A 45 4.63 13.09 -1.02
N VAL A 46 5.78 12.42 -0.98
CA VAL A 46 6.47 11.87 -2.17
C VAL A 46 5.70 10.68 -2.72
N ILE A 47 5.26 9.76 -1.84
CA ILE A 47 4.41 8.63 -2.24
C ILE A 47 3.11 9.15 -2.86
N GLY A 48 2.43 10.10 -2.21
CA GLY A 48 1.21 10.71 -2.72
C GLY A 48 1.40 11.39 -4.09
N LYS A 49 2.57 11.99 -4.34
CA LYS A 49 2.92 12.55 -5.65
C LYS A 49 3.01 11.45 -6.71
N HIS A 50 3.72 10.36 -6.43
CA HIS A 50 3.85 9.24 -7.37
C HIS A 50 2.50 8.60 -7.70
N VAL A 51 1.67 8.33 -6.68
CA VAL A 51 0.32 7.82 -6.86
C VAL A 51 -0.52 8.74 -7.75
N ARG A 52 -0.48 10.06 -7.49
CA ARG A 52 -1.20 11.03 -8.32
C ARG A 52 -0.70 11.04 -9.77
N THR A 53 0.61 10.95 -9.97
CA THR A 53 1.21 10.90 -11.31
C THR A 53 0.77 9.65 -12.06
N ILE A 54 0.79 8.47 -11.42
CA ILE A 54 0.34 7.19 -12.03
C ILE A 54 -1.09 7.32 -12.57
N PHE A 55 -2.01 7.88 -11.78
CA PHE A 55 -3.38 8.08 -12.23
C PHE A 55 -3.53 9.17 -13.30
N ASN A 56 -2.70 10.22 -13.24
CA ASN A 56 -2.75 11.32 -14.21
C ASN A 56 -2.17 10.91 -15.57
N GLU A 57 -1.19 10.00 -15.57
CA GLU A 57 -0.60 9.41 -16.78
C GLU A 57 -1.48 8.29 -17.37
N GLY A 58 -2.55 7.88 -16.66
CA GLY A 58 -3.48 6.84 -17.11
C GLY A 58 -2.90 5.43 -17.07
N GLU A 59 -1.78 5.22 -16.37
CA GLU A 59 -1.13 3.91 -16.25
C GLU A 59 -2.01 2.90 -15.49
N LEU A 60 -2.80 3.37 -14.53
CA LEU A 60 -3.76 2.57 -13.78
C LEU A 60 -5.12 3.28 -13.71
N GLN A 61 -6.19 2.49 -13.79
CA GLN A 61 -7.58 2.98 -13.66
C GLN A 61 -7.99 3.00 -12.19
N LYS A 62 -8.45 4.15 -11.70
CA LYS A 62 -8.75 4.36 -10.27
C LYS A 62 -9.80 3.41 -9.72
N GLU A 63 -10.77 2.99 -10.53
CA GLU A 63 -11.91 2.19 -10.04
C GLU A 63 -11.52 0.79 -9.57
N SER A 64 -10.40 0.24 -10.05
CA SER A 64 -9.99 -1.15 -9.74
C SER A 64 -8.86 -1.26 -8.71
N VAL A 65 -8.17 -0.16 -8.41
CA VAL A 65 -6.90 -0.19 -7.65
C VAL A 65 -6.92 0.67 -6.39
N TRP A 66 -8.05 1.29 -6.07
CA TRP A 66 -8.24 2.18 -4.94
C TRP A 66 -9.50 1.81 -4.17
N ALA A 67 -9.37 1.70 -2.85
CA ALA A 67 -10.48 1.47 -1.93
C ALA A 67 -10.41 2.45 -0.76
N LYS A 68 -11.58 2.92 -0.30
CA LYS A 68 -11.71 3.71 0.93
C LYS A 68 -12.14 2.81 2.07
N PHE A 69 -11.28 2.67 3.07
CA PHE A 69 -11.62 1.95 4.29
C PHE A 69 -11.94 2.94 5.41
N ALA A 70 -13.05 2.71 6.09
CA ALA A 70 -13.40 3.43 7.30
C ALA A 70 -12.55 2.91 8.46
N TYR A 71 -11.77 3.79 9.08
CA TYR A 71 -11.05 3.52 10.31
C TYR A 71 -11.66 4.35 11.43
N THR A 72 -12.29 3.67 12.39
CA THR A 72 -12.80 4.31 13.60
C THR A 72 -11.66 4.40 14.61
N ALA A 73 -11.15 5.61 14.81
CA ALA A 73 -10.12 5.85 15.82
C ALA A 73 -10.72 5.71 17.23
N SER A 74 -9.85 5.48 18.22
CA SER A 74 -10.22 5.35 19.65
C SER A 74 -10.99 6.56 20.22
N ASP A 75 -10.93 7.71 19.52
CA ASP A 75 -11.67 8.95 19.81
C ASP A 75 -13.12 8.95 19.25
N GLY A 76 -13.59 7.82 18.72
CA GLY A 76 -14.95 7.68 18.14
C GLY A 76 -15.14 8.36 16.78
N LYS A 77 -14.09 8.97 16.22
CA LYS A 77 -14.11 9.59 14.89
C LYS A 77 -13.77 8.57 13.80
N THR A 78 -14.65 8.50 12.79
CA THR A 78 -14.42 7.70 11.59
C THR A 78 -13.62 8.49 10.58
N TYR A 79 -12.42 8.04 10.28
CA TYR A 79 -11.59 8.58 9.20
C TYR A 79 -11.72 7.67 7.98
N GLN A 80 -11.88 8.27 6.80
CA GLN A 80 -11.71 7.55 5.55
C GLN A 80 -10.24 7.57 5.18
N VAL A 81 -9.64 6.38 5.07
CA VAL A 81 -8.26 6.22 4.61
C VAL A 81 -8.30 5.58 3.23
N ASP A 82 -7.55 6.18 2.31
CA ASP A 82 -7.35 5.64 0.97
C ASP A 82 -6.31 4.52 1.03
N TYR A 83 -6.68 3.36 0.49
CA TYR A 83 -5.80 2.21 0.31
C TYR A 83 -5.65 1.89 -1.17
N TYR A 84 -4.48 1.38 -1.52
CA TYR A 84 -4.09 1.09 -2.89
C TYR A 84 -3.65 -0.37 -2.99
N ASN A 85 -4.04 -1.02 -4.08
CA ASN A 85 -3.77 -2.43 -4.33
C ASN A 85 -2.29 -2.68 -4.71
N LEU A 86 -1.95 -3.95 -4.89
CA LEU A 86 -0.59 -4.37 -5.24
C LEU A 86 -0.03 -3.69 -6.50
N ASP A 87 -0.84 -3.46 -7.54
CA ASP A 87 -0.38 -2.83 -8.80
C ASP A 87 0.11 -1.41 -8.58
N VAL A 88 -0.60 -0.63 -7.77
CA VAL A 88 -0.20 0.73 -7.42
C VAL A 88 1.07 0.70 -6.58
N ILE A 89 1.15 -0.22 -5.62
CA ILE A 89 2.32 -0.35 -4.73
C ILE A 89 3.57 -0.71 -5.55
N ILE A 90 3.46 -1.66 -6.48
CA ILE A 90 4.54 -2.03 -7.41
C ILE A 90 4.92 -0.83 -8.29
N SER A 91 3.95 -0.12 -8.86
CA SER A 91 4.20 1.04 -9.73
C SER A 91 4.93 2.16 -8.99
N VAL A 92 4.54 2.44 -7.75
CA VAL A 92 5.27 3.36 -6.86
C VAL A 92 6.67 2.82 -6.57
N GLY A 93 6.79 1.53 -6.27
CA GLY A 93 8.07 0.86 -6.03
C GLY A 93 9.06 0.96 -7.18
N TYR A 94 8.61 0.99 -8.44
CA TYR A 94 9.47 1.26 -9.61
C TYR A 94 9.92 2.73 -9.69
N ARG A 95 9.09 3.67 -9.22
CA ARG A 95 9.38 5.11 -9.24
C ARG A 95 10.23 5.56 -8.05
N VAL A 96 10.23 4.80 -6.96
CA VAL A 96 11.07 5.06 -5.80
C VAL A 96 12.42 4.32 -5.91
N LYS A 97 13.50 5.08 -5.99
CA LYS A 97 14.86 4.54 -5.81
C LYS A 97 15.12 4.28 -4.33
N SER A 98 14.82 3.07 -3.85
CA SER A 98 15.26 2.60 -2.53
C SER A 98 15.64 1.12 -2.58
N VAL A 99 16.58 0.73 -1.71
CA VAL A 99 16.96 -0.69 -1.54
C VAL A 99 15.74 -1.53 -1.16
N GLN A 100 14.85 -0.96 -0.33
CA GLN A 100 13.58 -1.59 0.05
C GLN A 100 12.63 -1.74 -1.14
N GLY A 101 12.54 -0.74 -2.03
CA GLY A 101 11.78 -0.86 -3.27
C GLY A 101 12.28 -2.01 -4.15
N THR A 102 13.59 -2.23 -4.22
CA THR A 102 14.14 -3.39 -4.94
C THR A 102 13.75 -4.72 -4.31
N LYS A 103 13.85 -4.85 -2.98
CA LYS A 103 13.44 -6.06 -2.26
C LYS A 103 11.94 -6.34 -2.39
N PHE A 104 11.12 -5.29 -2.31
CA PHE A 104 9.68 -5.40 -2.49
C PHE A 104 9.32 -5.89 -3.89
N ARG A 105 9.97 -5.37 -4.93
CA ARG A 105 9.74 -5.84 -6.31
C ARG A 105 10.10 -7.31 -6.49
N ILE A 106 11.21 -7.78 -5.92
CA ILE A 106 11.61 -9.19 -5.96
C ILE A 106 10.52 -10.05 -5.30
N TRP A 107 10.07 -9.67 -4.11
CA TRP A 107 8.99 -10.38 -3.41
C TRP A 107 7.67 -10.40 -4.21
N ALA A 108 7.25 -9.26 -4.75
CA ALA A 108 5.98 -9.13 -5.46
C ALA A 108 5.96 -9.84 -6.83
N THR A 109 7.12 -10.25 -7.35
CA THR A 109 7.25 -10.95 -8.65
C THR A 109 7.77 -12.39 -8.50
N SER A 110 7.94 -12.89 -7.27
CA SER A 110 8.37 -14.26 -6.98
C SER A 110 7.19 -15.24 -6.95
#